data_AF-A0A4V3JK34-F1
#
_entry.id   AF-A0A4V3JK34-F1
#
_cell.length_a   1.000
_cell.length_b   1.000
_cell.length_c   1.000
_cell.angle_alpha   90.00
_cell.angle_beta   90.00
_cell.angle_gamma   90.00
#
_symmetry.space_group_name_H-M   'P 1'
#
loop_
_entity.id
_entity.type
_entity.pdbx_description
1 polymer ?
#
loop_
_entity_poly.entity_id
_entity_poly.type
_entity_poly.pdbx_seq_one_letter_code
_entity_poly.pdbx_strand_id
1 'polypeptide(L)'
;MIFTKREIEEHYPLEERLRLEKAKSQNSVIYWINELVRNQVNGAEDVTSLIEVTKDLISQIEALYAEKEKLLEQTKTNSIEEVIGLIHGMEEQLNSMYSEYET
;
A
#
# COMPACT_ATOMS: atom_id res chain seq x y z
N MET A 1 -8.67 -8.02 4.44
CA MET A 1 -8.10 -8.61 5.67
C MET A 1 -6.68 -9.03 5.36
N ILE A 2 -5.68 -8.47 6.05
CA ILE A 2 -4.26 -8.82 5.87
C ILE A 2 -3.93 -9.88 6.92
N PHE A 3 -3.64 -11.11 6.49
CA PHE A 3 -3.23 -12.20 7.37
C PHE A 3 -1.71 -12.19 7.55
N THR A 4 -1.25 -12.42 8.78
CA THR A 4 0.18 -12.60 9.08
C THR A 4 0.68 -13.94 8.54
N LYS A 5 2.00 -14.06 8.33
CA LYS A 5 2.62 -15.31 7.86
C LYS A 5 2.28 -16.49 8.80
N ARG A 6 2.27 -16.22 10.10
CA ARG A 6 1.95 -17.19 11.14
C ARG A 6 0.49 -17.65 11.10
N GLU A 7 -0.45 -16.73 10.93
CA GLU A 7 -1.88 -17.09 10.79
C GLU A 7 -2.16 -17.94 9.55
N ILE A 8 -1.46 -17.68 8.44
CA ILE A 8 -1.56 -18.49 7.21
C ILE A 8 -1.02 -19.91 7.45
N GLU A 9 0.10 -20.03 8.16
CA GLU A 9 0.75 -21.30 8.49
C GLU A 9 0.02 -22.13 9.57
N GLU A 10 -0.77 -21.50 10.44
CA GLU A 10 -1.49 -22.21 11.50
C GLU A 10 -2.92 -22.60 11.08
N HIS A 11 -3.60 -21.81 10.25
CA HIS A 11 -5.06 -21.96 10.04
C HIS A 11 -5.50 -22.42 8.64
N TYR A 12 -4.60 -22.49 7.65
CA TYR A 12 -4.98 -22.83 6.28
C TYR A 12 -4.35 -24.13 5.80
N PRO A 13 -5.02 -24.93 4.95
CA PRO A 13 -4.40 -26.06 4.25
C PRO A 13 -3.34 -25.57 3.23
N LEU A 14 -2.36 -26.42 2.89
CA LEU A 14 -1.19 -26.06 2.07
C LEU A 14 -1.55 -25.40 0.73
N GLU A 15 -2.57 -25.88 0.03
CA GLU A 15 -3.02 -25.29 -1.24
C GLU A 15 -3.52 -23.84 -1.06
N GLU A 16 -4.27 -23.58 0.01
CA GLU A 16 -4.78 -22.24 0.30
C GLU A 16 -3.67 -21.32 0.80
N ARG A 17 -2.65 -21.85 1.50
CA ARG A 17 -1.42 -21.09 1.83
C ARG A 17 -0.69 -20.66 0.57
N LEU A 18 -0.51 -21.57 -0.38
CA LEU A 18 0.18 -21.29 -1.64
C LEU A 18 -0.59 -20.22 -2.44
N ARG A 19 -1.93 -20.29 -2.43
CA ARG A 19 -2.81 -19.31 -3.07
C ARG A 19 -2.73 -17.95 -2.40
N LEU A 20 -2.75 -17.90 -1.07
CA LEU A 20 -2.65 -16.66 -0.29
C LEU A 20 -1.25 -16.04 -0.38
N GLU A 21 -0.19 -16.85 -0.39
CA GLU A 21 1.18 -16.40 -0.59
C GLU A 21 1.39 -15.88 -2.01
N LYS A 22 0.78 -16.51 -3.02
CA LYS A 22 0.73 -16.02 -4.40
C LYS A 22 -0.08 -14.73 -4.52
N ALA A 23 -1.22 -14.61 -3.85
CA ALA A 23 -2.01 -13.38 -3.85
C ALA A 23 -1.29 -12.23 -3.12
N LYS A 24 -0.59 -12.54 -2.03
CA LYS A 24 0.22 -11.59 -1.29
C LYS A 24 1.46 -11.17 -2.07
N SER A 25 2.11 -12.11 -2.76
CA SER A 25 3.21 -11.79 -3.68
C SER A 25 2.69 -10.97 -4.85
N GLN A 26 1.54 -11.28 -5.43
CA GLN A 26 0.86 -10.46 -6.44
C GLN A 26 0.53 -9.04 -5.97
N ASN A 27 0.30 -8.82 -4.67
CA ASN A 27 0.15 -7.47 -4.12
C ASN A 27 1.49 -6.80 -3.75
N SER A 28 2.62 -7.48 -3.98
CA SER A 28 3.95 -6.90 -3.85
C SER A 28 4.35 -6.20 -5.15
N VAL A 29 4.82 -4.97 -5.02
CA VAL A 29 5.52 -4.25 -6.10
C VAL A 29 6.60 -5.11 -6.75
N ILE A 30 7.34 -5.91 -5.96
CA ILE A 30 8.42 -6.75 -6.46
C ILE A 30 7.89 -7.82 -7.43
N TYR A 31 6.68 -8.33 -7.22
CA TYR A 31 6.05 -9.27 -8.15
C TYR A 31 5.70 -8.59 -9.47
N TRP A 32 5.11 -7.39 -9.43
CA TRP A 32 4.76 -6.65 -10.65
C TRP A 32 5.99 -6.24 -11.43
N ILE A 33 7.08 -5.86 -10.75
CA ILE A 33 8.39 -5.63 -11.37
C ILE A 33 8.87 -6.91 -12.04
N ASN A 34 8.90 -8.04 -11.32
CA ASN A 34 9.34 -9.32 -11.88
C ASN A 34 8.50 -9.78 -13.08
N GLU A 35 7.19 -9.56 -13.04
CA GLU A 35 6.28 -9.91 -14.14
C GLU A 35 6.46 -8.98 -15.34
N LEU A 36 6.65 -7.67 -15.11
CA LEU A 36 6.98 -6.71 -16.16
C LEU A 36 8.33 -7.05 -16.82
N VAL A 37 9.35 -7.34 -16.00
CA VAL A 37 10.68 -7.80 -16.43
C VAL A 37 10.55 -9.04 -17.31
N ARG A 38 9.78 -10.03 -16.86
CA ARG A 38 9.61 -11.30 -17.56
C ARG A 38 8.89 -11.15 -18.91
N ASN A 39 7.95 -10.22 -18.99
CA ASN A 39 7.11 -10.04 -20.17
C ASN A 39 7.66 -9.02 -21.18
N GLN A 40 8.55 -8.11 -20.75
CA GLN A 40 9.11 -7.07 -21.63
C GLN A 40 10.56 -7.31 -22.04
N VAL A 41 11.28 -8.23 -21.41
CA VAL A 41 12.67 -8.55 -21.77
C VAL A 41 12.69 -9.73 -22.74
N ASN A 42 12.93 -9.45 -24.02
CA ASN A 42 13.14 -10.47 -25.06
C ASN A 42 14.64 -10.69 -25.36
N GLY A 43 15.52 -9.81 -24.86
CA GLY A 43 16.97 -9.89 -25.06
C GLY A 43 17.75 -8.98 -24.10
N ALA A 44 19.08 -9.07 -24.14
CA ALA A 44 19.95 -8.28 -23.26
C ALA A 44 19.84 -6.76 -23.50
N GLU A 45 19.40 -6.33 -24.68
CA GLU A 45 19.13 -4.91 -24.98
C GLU A 45 18.02 -4.29 -24.11
N ASP A 46 16.97 -5.06 -23.79
CA ASP A 46 15.79 -4.59 -23.05
C ASP A 46 16.09 -4.40 -21.55
N VAL A 47 17.16 -5.04 -21.06
CA VAL A 47 17.59 -5.01 -19.66
C VAL A 47 17.94 -3.60 -19.21
N THR A 48 18.53 -2.79 -20.09
CA THR A 48 18.90 -1.40 -19.75
C THR A 48 17.67 -0.54 -19.52
N SER A 49 16.69 -0.61 -20.42
CA SER A 49 15.43 0.13 -20.30
C SER A 49 14.65 -0.30 -19.06
N LEU A 50 14.68 -1.59 -18.74
CA LEU A 50 14.03 -2.14 -17.57
C LEU A 50 14.67 -1.68 -16.25
N ILE A 51 16.00 -1.57 -16.21
CA ILE A 51 16.71 -1.02 -15.05
C ILE A 51 16.26 0.43 -14.81
N GLU A 52 16.15 1.24 -15.87
CA GLU A 52 15.70 2.63 -15.73
C GLU A 52 14.23 2.71 -15.25
N VAL A 53 13.34 1.89 -15.79
CA VAL A 53 11.94 1.79 -15.30
C VAL A 53 11.90 1.36 -13.83
N THR A 54 12.73 0.39 -13.44
CA THR A 54 12.78 -0.10 -12.06
C THR A 54 13.29 0.97 -11.10
N LYS A 55 14.33 1.72 -11.49
CA LYS A 55 14.84 2.85 -10.69
C LYS A 55 13.79 3.94 -10.51
N ASP A 56 13.08 4.29 -11.58
CA ASP A 56 12.02 5.29 -11.52
C ASP A 56 10.90 4.85 -10.59
N LEU A 57 10.44 3.59 -10.69
CA LEU A 57 9.45 3.02 -9.79
C LEU A 57 9.92 3.01 -8.32
N ILE A 58 11.19 2.68 -8.06
CA ILE A 58 11.76 2.75 -6.71
C ILE A 58 11.69 4.19 -6.18
N SER A 59 12.10 5.17 -6.99
CA SER A 59 12.07 6.58 -6.57
C SER A 59 10.66 7.08 -6.28
N GLN A 60 9.67 6.72 -7.11
CA GLN A 60 8.26 7.05 -6.87
C GLN A 60 7.74 6.41 -5.57
N ILE A 61 8.12 5.17 -5.28
CA ILE A 61 7.72 4.47 -4.05
C ILE A 61 8.35 5.11 -2.82
N GLU A 62 9.64 5.43 -2.86
CA GLU A 62 10.32 6.12 -1.77
C GLU A 62 9.66 7.47 -1.47
N ALA A 63 9.31 8.24 -2.50
CA ALA A 63 8.57 9.49 -2.35
C ALA A 63 7.20 9.28 -1.70
N LEU A 64 6.42 8.28 -2.15
CA LEU A 64 5.13 7.94 -1.56
C LEU A 64 5.23 7.52 -0.08
N TYR A 65 6.26 6.75 0.28
CA TYR A 65 6.47 6.38 1.68
C TYR A 65 6.87 7.57 2.54
N ALA A 66 7.71 8.47 2.03
CA ALA A 66 8.08 9.71 2.73
C ALA A 66 6.87 10.63 2.94
N GLU A 67 6.01 10.77 1.92
CA GLU A 67 4.76 11.53 2.04
C GLU A 67 3.80 10.91 3.06
N LYS A 68 3.66 9.57 3.05
CA LYS A 68 2.87 8.84 4.05
C LYS A 68 3.41 9.07 5.45
N GLU A 69 4.71 8.94 5.67
CA GLU A 69 5.34 9.14 6.98
C GLU A 69 5.11 10.55 7.50
N LYS A 70 5.32 11.55 6.64
CA LYS A 70 5.03 12.95 6.94
C LYS A 70 3.56 13.17 7.32
N LEU A 71 2.62 12.57 6.60
CA LEU A 71 1.20 12.68 6.90
C LEU A 71 0.88 12.10 8.29
N LEU A 72 1.40 10.91 8.59
CA LEU A 72 1.21 10.26 9.89
C LEU A 72 1.83 11.06 11.04
N GLU A 73 3.02 11.60 10.85
CA GLU A 73 3.69 12.48 11.83
C GLU A 73 2.89 13.77 12.08
N GLN A 74 2.45 14.44 11.02
CA GLN A 74 1.70 15.70 11.13
C GLN A 74 0.33 15.52 11.79
N THR A 75 -0.33 14.40 11.52
CA THR A 75 -1.64 14.08 12.09
C THR A 75 -1.53 13.38 13.45
N LYS A 76 -0.32 12.97 13.87
CA LYS A 76 -0.04 12.17 15.07
C LYS A 76 -0.84 10.87 15.11
N THR A 77 -0.96 10.22 13.96
CA THR A 77 -1.66 8.94 13.78
C THR A 77 -0.69 7.84 13.38
N ASN A 78 -1.12 6.58 13.50
CA ASN A 78 -0.31 5.41 13.18
C ASN A 78 -0.75 4.71 11.88
N SER A 79 -1.87 5.13 11.30
CA SER A 79 -2.46 4.53 10.11
C SER A 79 -3.27 5.53 9.30
N ILE A 80 -3.47 5.24 8.01
CA ILE A 80 -4.30 6.07 7.13
C ILE A 80 -5.76 6.01 7.58
N GLU A 81 -6.21 4.87 8.10
CA GLU A 81 -7.53 4.69 8.69
C GLU A 81 -7.76 5.64 9.88
N GLU A 82 -6.76 5.83 10.74
CA GLU A 82 -6.81 6.83 11.82
C GLU A 82 -6.86 8.26 11.29
N VAL A 83 -6.12 8.60 10.24
CA VAL A 83 -6.20 9.91 9.58
C VAL A 83 -7.61 10.18 9.06
N ILE A 84 -8.21 9.19 8.41
CA ILE A 84 -9.59 9.27 7.90
C ILE A 84 -10.56 9.47 9.07
N GLY A 85 -10.39 8.73 10.18
CA GLY A 85 -11.20 8.90 11.38
C GLY A 85 -11.09 10.30 11.99
N LEU A 86 -9.88 10.86 12.03
CA LEU A 86 -9.65 12.24 12.50
C LEU A 86 -10.44 13.26 11.66
N ILE A 87 -10.40 13.12 10.33
CA ILE A 87 -11.13 14.02 9.42
C ILE A 87 -12.64 13.92 9.64
N HIS A 88 -13.19 12.70 9.70
CA HIS A 88 -14.64 12.52 9.94
C HIS A 88 -15.06 13.11 11.29
N GLY A 89 -14.26 12.92 12.35
CA GLY A 89 -14.53 13.53 13.65
C GLY A 89 -14.54 15.05 13.61
N MET A 90 -13.63 15.66 12.83
CA MET A 90 -13.61 17.12 12.63
C MET A 90 -14.84 17.60 11.86
N GLU A 91 -15.30 16.84 10.85
CA GLU A 91 -16.52 17.15 10.09
C GLU A 91 -17.78 17.06 10.98
N GLU A 92 -17.87 16.03 11.83
CA GLU A 92 -18.97 15.88 12.79
C GLU A 92 -19.00 17.05 13.79
N GLN A 93 -17.84 17.44 14.32
CA GLN A 93 -17.72 18.57 15.24
C GLN A 93 -18.17 19.88 14.59
N LEU A 94 -17.75 20.14 13.35
CA LEU A 94 -18.17 21.32 12.59
C LEU A 94 -19.68 21.32 12.33
N ASN A 95 -20.25 20.18 11.92
CA ASN A 95 -21.68 20.05 11.67
C ASN A 95 -22.52 20.27 12.93
N SER A 96 -22.05 19.76 14.08
CA SER A 96 -22.69 20.02 15.39
C SER A 96 -22.70 21.52 15.70
N MET A 97 -21.57 22.21 15.53
CA MET A 97 -21.49 23.65 15.77
C MET A 97 -22.47 24.43 14.88
N TYR A 98 -22.53 24.15 13.58
CA TYR A 98 -23.46 24.83 12.68
C TYR A 98 -24.92 24.56 13.01
N SER A 99 -25.24 23.34 13.45
CA SER A 99 -26.61 22.98 13.87
C SER A 99 -27.05 23.73 15.12
N GLU A 100 -26.13 23.99 16.06
CA GLU A 100 -26.39 24.79 17.26
C GLU A 100 -26.67 26.27 16.95
N TYR A 101 -26.12 26.82 15.87
CA TYR A 101 -26.36 28.20 15.44
C TYR A 101 -27.68 28.40 14.67
N GLU A 102 -28.28 27.32 14.14
CA GLU A 102 -29.55 27.38 13.40
C GLU A 102 -30.80 27.23 14.30
N THR A 103 -30.62 26.92 15.60
CA THR A 103 -31.69 26.86 16.63
C THR A 103 -31.71 28.07 17.54
#